data_AF-A0A8T2CBD1-F1
#
_entry.id   AF-A0A8T2CBD1-F1
#
_cell.length_a   1.000
_cell.length_b   1.000
_cell.length_c   1.000
_cell.angle_alpha   90.00
_cell.angle_beta   90.00
_cell.angle_gamma   90.00
#
_symmetry.space_group_name_H-M   'P 1'
#
loop_
_entity.id
_entity.type
_entity.pdbx_description
1 polymer ?
#
loop_
_entity_poly.entity_id
_entity_poly.type
_entity_poly.pdbx_seq_one_letter_code
_entity_poly.pdbx_strand_id
1 'polypeptide(L)'
;MAHACVSTSASSLRFTAGFVSASPNGSSFDSPKLSLPFEPLRSRKTKKLVSDRKNWKNSTPKAVYSGNLWTPEIPSPQGVWSIRDDLQVPSSPYFPVYAQGQGPPPMVQERFQSIISQLFQYRIIRCGGAVDDDMANIIVAQLLYLDAVDPTKDIVMYVNSPGGSVTAGMAIFDTMRHIRPDVSTVCVGLAASMGAFLLSAGTKGKRYSLPNSRIMIHQPLGGAQGGQTDIDIQANEMLHHKANLNGYLAYHTGQSLEKINQDTDRDFFMSAKEAKEYGLIDGVIMNPLKALQPLAAA
;
A
#
# COMPACT_ATOMS: atom_id res chain seq x y z
N MET A 1 2.13 -25.22 -51.27
CA MET A 1 1.98 -26.67 -51.06
C MET A 1 1.84 -26.88 -49.55
N ALA A 2 0.61 -26.93 -49.03
CA ALA A 2 -0.21 -28.14 -48.83
C ALA A 2 0.25 -29.01 -47.65
N HIS A 3 -0.53 -28.92 -46.56
CA HIS A 3 -0.93 -29.91 -45.53
C HIS A 3 0.06 -30.95 -44.98
N ALA A 4 0.07 -31.08 -43.63
CA ALA A 4 -0.51 -32.24 -42.93
C ALA A 4 -0.66 -32.01 -41.40
N CYS A 5 -1.86 -32.27 -40.88
CA CYS A 5 -2.19 -32.48 -39.47
C CYS A 5 -2.03 -33.96 -39.12
N VAL A 6 -1.66 -34.30 -37.88
CA VAL A 6 -2.17 -35.49 -37.16
C VAL A 6 -2.20 -35.22 -35.64
N SER A 7 -3.36 -35.47 -35.04
CA SER A 7 -3.65 -35.45 -33.59
C SER A 7 -3.25 -36.74 -32.89
N THR A 8 -2.99 -36.71 -31.58
CA THR A 8 -3.27 -37.86 -30.70
C THR A 8 -3.80 -37.46 -29.31
N SER A 9 -5.05 -37.91 -29.10
CA SER A 9 -5.86 -38.26 -27.93
C SER A 9 -5.47 -37.93 -26.48
N ALA A 10 -6.47 -37.38 -25.80
CA ALA A 10 -6.64 -37.28 -24.35
C ALA A 10 -6.93 -38.65 -23.69
N SER A 11 -6.43 -38.83 -22.46
CA SER A 11 -6.76 -39.95 -21.59
C SER A 11 -7.59 -39.47 -20.41
N SER A 12 -8.80 -40.03 -20.29
CA SER A 12 -9.77 -39.81 -19.22
C SER A 12 -9.50 -40.72 -18.02
N LEU A 13 -9.52 -40.19 -16.80
CA LEU A 13 -9.69 -40.97 -15.58
C LEU A 13 -11.03 -40.60 -14.93
N ARG A 14 -11.96 -41.55 -14.95
CA ARG A 14 -13.23 -41.52 -14.21
C ARG A 14 -13.03 -42.27 -12.89
N PHE A 15 -13.37 -41.64 -11.77
CA PHE A 15 -13.57 -42.34 -10.50
C PHE A 15 -15.04 -42.73 -10.35
N THR A 16 -15.25 -43.98 -9.96
CA THR A 16 -16.52 -44.66 -9.73
C THR A 16 -17.14 -44.22 -8.40
N ALA A 17 -18.45 -43.90 -8.41
CA ALA A 17 -19.27 -43.81 -7.21
C ALA A 17 -20.28 -44.96 -7.23
N GLY A 18 -20.19 -45.83 -6.22
CA GLY A 18 -21.11 -46.93 -5.99
C GLY A 18 -22.44 -46.44 -5.41
N PHE A 19 -23.53 -46.97 -5.94
CA PHE A 19 -24.90 -46.80 -5.45
C PHE A 19 -25.11 -47.50 -4.11
N VAL A 20 -25.79 -46.84 -3.17
CA VAL A 20 -26.67 -47.48 -2.18
C VAL A 20 -27.90 -46.61 -2.01
N SER A 21 -29.08 -47.19 -2.23
CA SER A 21 -30.39 -46.61 -1.96
C SER A 21 -30.99 -47.24 -0.69
N ALA A 22 -31.67 -46.43 0.11
CA ALA A 22 -32.74 -46.87 1.01
C ALA A 22 -33.65 -45.68 1.36
N SER A 23 -34.96 -45.90 1.28
CA SER A 23 -36.05 -44.92 1.39
C SER A 23 -36.58 -44.78 2.84
N PRO A 24 -37.79 -44.22 3.10
CA PRO A 24 -37.95 -42.96 3.83
C PRO A 24 -38.63 -43.11 5.20
N ASN A 25 -38.61 -42.06 6.02
CA ASN A 25 -39.65 -41.84 7.03
C ASN A 25 -39.77 -40.35 7.34
N GLY A 26 -41.01 -39.86 7.33
CA GLY A 26 -41.33 -38.44 7.41
C GLY A 26 -41.43 -37.89 8.82
N SER A 27 -41.45 -36.56 8.89
CA SER A 27 -42.28 -35.81 9.83
C SER A 27 -42.32 -34.35 9.38
N SER A 28 -43.54 -33.89 9.16
CA SER A 28 -44.01 -32.52 8.94
C SER A 28 -43.46 -31.51 9.95
N PHE A 29 -43.10 -30.30 9.49
CA PHE A 29 -43.37 -29.05 10.22
C PHE A 29 -43.44 -27.87 9.23
N ASP A 30 -44.61 -27.25 9.18
CA ASP A 30 -44.93 -26.02 8.44
C ASP A 30 -44.16 -24.81 8.97
N SER A 31 -43.71 -23.94 8.06
CA SER A 31 -43.39 -22.54 8.37
C SER A 31 -43.80 -21.63 7.20
N PRO A 32 -44.36 -20.44 7.47
CA PRO A 32 -45.16 -19.71 6.48
C PRO A 32 -44.30 -18.93 5.48
N LYS A 33 -44.68 -19.03 4.20
CA LYS A 33 -44.18 -18.19 3.10
C LYS A 33 -44.69 -16.75 3.27
N LEU A 34 -43.80 -15.83 3.61
CA LEU A 34 -43.98 -14.39 3.42
C LEU A 34 -43.59 -14.01 1.99
N SER A 35 -44.57 -13.98 1.08
CA SER A 35 -44.40 -13.43 -0.26
C SER A 35 -44.80 -11.95 -0.27
N LEU A 36 -43.85 -11.04 -0.49
CA LEU A 36 -44.13 -9.65 -0.83
C LEU A 36 -44.20 -9.50 -2.36
N PRO A 37 -45.22 -8.80 -2.91
CA PRO A 37 -45.32 -8.58 -4.36
C PRO A 37 -44.29 -7.55 -4.82
N PHE A 38 -43.47 -7.94 -5.80
CA PHE A 38 -42.60 -7.06 -6.57
C PHE A 38 -43.44 -6.32 -7.62
N GLU A 39 -43.63 -5.00 -7.48
CA GLU A 39 -44.15 -4.16 -8.56
C GLU A 39 -42.98 -3.58 -9.39
N PRO A 40 -43.02 -3.64 -10.73
CA PRO A 40 -41.97 -3.09 -11.58
C PRO A 40 -42.09 -1.56 -11.71
N LEU A 41 -40.99 -0.86 -11.45
CA LEU A 41 -40.86 0.59 -11.62
C LEU A 41 -41.04 1.01 -13.10
N ARG A 42 -41.97 1.94 -13.28
CA ARG A 42 -42.42 2.53 -14.55
C ARG A 42 -41.30 3.36 -15.20
N SER A 43 -40.96 3.07 -16.46
CA SER A 43 -39.91 3.76 -17.22
C SER A 43 -40.26 5.24 -17.49
N ARG A 44 -39.32 6.14 -17.17
CA ARG A 44 -39.44 7.57 -17.43
C ARG A 44 -38.86 7.88 -18.81
N LYS A 45 -39.72 8.35 -19.72
CA LYS A 45 -39.42 8.70 -21.11
C LYS A 45 -38.27 9.72 -21.20
N THR A 46 -37.21 9.36 -21.92
CA THR A 46 -36.15 10.25 -22.38
C THR A 46 -36.68 11.18 -23.48
N LYS A 47 -36.70 12.50 -23.22
CA LYS A 47 -36.93 13.50 -24.28
C LYS A 47 -35.62 13.80 -24.99
N LYS A 48 -35.60 13.50 -26.29
CA LYS A 48 -34.62 13.92 -27.31
C LYS A 48 -34.48 15.45 -27.27
N LEU A 49 -33.28 15.98 -27.00
CA LEU A 49 -32.96 17.37 -27.28
C LEU A 49 -32.38 17.44 -28.70
N VAL A 50 -33.09 18.14 -29.57
CA VAL A 50 -32.71 18.41 -30.96
C VAL A 50 -31.62 19.48 -31.00
N SER A 51 -30.68 19.28 -31.91
CA SER A 51 -29.54 20.10 -32.24
C SER A 51 -29.92 21.50 -32.73
N ASP A 52 -29.24 22.52 -32.21
CA ASP A 52 -29.09 23.81 -32.89
C ASP A 52 -27.61 24.04 -33.24
N ARG A 53 -27.30 23.87 -34.53
CA ARG A 53 -26.05 24.28 -35.16
C ARG A 53 -26.03 25.81 -35.27
N LYS A 54 -25.07 26.48 -34.62
CA LYS A 54 -24.64 27.82 -35.02
C LYS A 54 -23.11 27.93 -35.04
N ASN A 55 -22.59 27.95 -36.27
CA ASN A 55 -21.40 28.64 -36.79
C ASN A 55 -20.17 28.80 -35.88
N TRP A 56 -19.23 27.85 -36.01
CA TRP A 56 -17.84 28.02 -35.60
C TRP A 56 -17.07 28.77 -36.71
N LYS A 57 -16.81 30.06 -36.50
CA LYS A 57 -15.84 30.82 -37.31
C LYS A 57 -14.45 30.63 -36.70
N ASN A 58 -13.50 30.15 -37.52
CA ASN A 58 -12.09 30.00 -37.19
C ASN A 58 -11.51 31.33 -36.68
N SER A 59 -11.07 31.34 -35.42
CA SER A 59 -10.13 32.36 -34.92
C SER A 59 -9.00 31.64 -34.19
N THR A 60 -7.78 31.83 -34.68
CA THR A 60 -6.56 31.40 -34.01
C THR A 60 -6.25 32.39 -32.89
N PRO A 61 -6.01 31.97 -31.64
CA PRO A 61 -5.63 32.91 -30.61
C PRO A 61 -4.16 33.30 -30.82
N LYS A 62 -3.93 34.54 -31.29
CA LYS A 62 -2.62 35.20 -31.18
C LYS A 62 -2.43 35.65 -29.73
N ALA A 63 -1.48 35.06 -29.03
CA ALA A 63 -1.03 35.57 -27.73
C ALA A 63 -0.28 36.89 -27.95
N VAL A 64 -0.82 37.99 -27.41
CA VAL A 64 -0.14 39.29 -27.32
C VAL A 64 0.42 39.39 -25.90
N TYR A 65 1.75 39.31 -25.77
CA TYR A 65 2.43 39.59 -24.51
C TYR A 65 2.57 41.12 -24.36
N SER A 66 1.78 41.74 -23.49
CA SER A 66 2.04 43.10 -23.02
C SER A 66 2.86 43.04 -21.74
N GLY A 67 4.13 43.48 -21.83
CA GLY A 67 5.14 43.39 -20.79
C GLY A 67 5.09 44.49 -19.73
N ASN A 68 3.98 44.60 -18.98
CA ASN A 68 3.94 45.42 -17.78
C ASN A 68 3.50 44.56 -16.58
N LEU A 69 4.47 44.33 -15.68
CA LEU A 69 4.32 43.62 -14.41
C LEU A 69 3.43 44.46 -13.47
N TRP A 70 2.19 44.03 -13.31
CA TRP A 70 1.28 44.51 -12.28
C TRP A 70 0.84 43.29 -11.47
N THR A 71 1.36 43.13 -10.25
CA THR A 71 0.88 42.12 -9.31
C THR A 71 -0.09 42.81 -8.34
N PRO A 72 -1.39 42.47 -8.34
CA PRO A 72 -2.27 42.88 -7.27
C PRO A 72 -1.81 42.21 -5.97
N GLU A 73 -1.86 42.92 -4.84
CA GLU A 73 -1.79 42.28 -3.52
C GLU A 73 -3.00 41.35 -3.39
N ILE A 74 -2.77 40.05 -3.58
CA ILE A 74 -3.78 39.02 -3.34
C ILE A 74 -3.71 38.72 -1.83
N PRO A 75 -4.77 38.97 -1.06
CA PRO A 75 -4.81 38.51 0.32
C PRO A 75 -4.72 36.98 0.31
N SER A 76 -3.77 36.44 1.06
CA SER A 76 -3.53 35.00 1.16
C SER A 76 -4.85 34.28 1.48
N PRO A 77 -5.28 33.28 0.69
CA PRO A 77 -6.44 32.48 1.05
C PRO A 77 -6.13 31.74 2.35
N GLN A 78 -6.82 32.11 3.43
CA GLN A 78 -6.85 31.33 4.67
C GLN A 78 -7.66 30.05 4.40
N GLY A 79 -7.00 29.06 3.81
CA GLY A 79 -7.54 27.71 3.56
C GLY A 79 -6.65 26.64 4.19
N VAL A 80 -7.11 25.39 4.14
CA VAL A 80 -6.50 24.16 4.69
C VAL A 80 -5.02 23.93 4.30
N TRP A 81 -4.53 24.68 3.31
CA TRP A 81 -3.15 24.71 2.83
C TRP A 81 -2.45 26.04 3.17
N SER A 82 -2.69 26.59 4.36
CA SER A 82 -1.85 27.66 4.89
C SER A 82 -0.41 27.16 4.93
N ILE A 83 0.52 27.99 4.42
CA ILE A 83 1.94 27.79 4.65
C ILE A 83 2.09 27.63 6.15
N ARG A 84 2.66 26.50 6.57
CA ARG A 84 2.87 26.18 7.97
C ARG A 84 3.71 27.28 8.62
N ASP A 85 3.07 28.14 9.40
CA ASP A 85 3.74 29.22 10.14
C ASP A 85 4.68 28.67 11.23
N ASP A 86 4.56 27.38 11.57
CA ASP A 86 5.42 26.65 12.49
C ASP A 86 6.73 26.14 11.85
N LEU A 87 6.88 26.24 10.52
CA LEU A 87 8.03 25.71 9.80
C LEU A 87 9.21 26.70 9.86
N GLN A 88 10.07 26.57 10.87
CA GLN A 88 11.39 27.21 10.85
C GLN A 88 12.28 26.51 9.81
N VAL A 89 12.35 27.07 8.61
CA VAL A 89 13.25 26.57 7.55
C VAL A 89 14.67 27.06 7.86
N PRO A 90 15.63 26.18 8.18
CA PRO A 90 17.01 26.60 8.27
C PRO A 90 17.49 27.04 6.89
N SER A 91 18.11 28.22 6.79
CA SER A 91 18.67 28.74 5.54
C SER A 91 19.86 27.86 5.11
N SER A 92 19.60 26.84 4.30
CA SER A 92 20.64 26.02 3.69
C SER A 92 20.99 26.59 2.31
N PRO A 93 22.28 26.85 2.01
CA PRO A 93 22.71 27.28 0.68
C PRO A 93 22.80 26.13 -0.35
N TYR A 94 22.31 24.94 -0.02
CA TYR A 94 22.57 23.74 -0.82
C TYR A 94 21.52 23.52 -1.91
N PHE A 95 21.89 23.83 -3.16
CA PHE A 95 21.18 23.40 -4.36
C PHE A 95 21.94 22.24 -5.04
N PRO A 96 21.39 21.03 -5.12
CA PRO A 96 22.06 19.94 -5.81
C PRO A 96 21.94 20.08 -7.33
N VAL A 97 23.08 19.90 -8.03
CA VAL A 97 23.28 20.07 -9.48
C VAL A 97 22.56 19.00 -10.34
N TYR A 98 21.88 18.02 -9.73
CA TYR A 98 21.32 16.86 -10.43
C TYR A 98 19.90 17.05 -10.96
N ALA A 99 19.37 18.27 -11.00
CA ALA A 99 18.02 18.60 -11.48
C ALA A 99 17.87 18.54 -13.03
N GLN A 100 18.58 17.64 -13.71
CA GLN A 100 18.64 17.52 -15.18
C GLN A 100 18.43 16.07 -15.65
N GLY A 101 17.45 15.36 -15.06
CA GLY A 101 16.74 14.25 -15.71
C GLY A 101 17.52 12.98 -16.06
N GLN A 102 18.79 12.85 -15.70
CA GLN A 102 19.53 11.60 -15.84
C GLN A 102 19.54 10.84 -14.50
N GLY A 103 19.22 9.55 -14.55
CA GLY A 103 19.38 8.65 -13.41
C GLY A 103 20.80 8.71 -12.84
N PRO A 104 21.01 8.25 -11.60
CA PRO A 104 22.31 8.34 -10.96
C PRO A 104 23.40 7.71 -11.85
N PRO A 105 24.57 8.36 -12.01
CA PRO A 105 25.67 7.83 -12.82
C PRO A 105 26.03 6.39 -12.41
N PRO A 106 26.55 5.54 -13.31
CA PRO A 106 26.92 4.14 -12.99
C PRO A 106 27.83 4.01 -11.76
N MET A 107 28.75 4.97 -11.57
CA MET A 107 29.65 5.01 -10.40
C MET A 107 28.92 5.31 -9.08
N VAL A 108 27.78 6.02 -9.12
CA VAL A 108 26.91 6.22 -7.95
C VAL A 108 26.15 4.93 -7.64
N GLN A 109 25.74 4.18 -8.66
CA GLN A 109 25.06 2.90 -8.49
C GLN A 109 25.97 1.85 -7.83
N GLU A 110 27.20 1.67 -8.31
CA GLU A 110 28.17 0.73 -7.70
C GLU A 110 28.51 1.10 -6.27
N ARG A 111 28.74 2.39 -5.98
CA ARG A 111 29.00 2.86 -4.62
C ARG A 111 27.79 2.65 -3.72
N PHE A 112 26.58 2.86 -4.22
CA PHE A 112 25.36 2.60 -3.48
C PHE A 112 25.22 1.11 -3.13
N GLN A 113 25.47 0.21 -4.09
CA GLN A 113 25.47 -1.24 -3.83
C GLN A 113 26.52 -1.67 -2.81
N SER A 114 27.71 -1.07 -2.86
CA SER A 114 28.75 -1.28 -1.84
C SER A 114 28.29 -0.84 -0.45
N ILE A 115 27.58 0.29 -0.33
CA ILE A 115 27.10 0.80 0.96
C ILE A 115 25.94 -0.06 1.47
N ILE A 116 24.99 -0.47 0.62
CA ILE A 116 23.89 -1.37 1.02
C ILE A 116 24.46 -2.69 1.55
N SER A 117 25.49 -3.24 0.90
CA SER A 117 26.17 -4.44 1.37
C SER A 117 26.85 -4.24 2.73
N GLN A 118 27.43 -3.06 2.98
CA GLN A 118 27.98 -2.71 4.29
C GLN A 118 26.89 -2.58 5.36
N LEU A 119 25.79 -1.89 5.08
CA LEU A 119 24.64 -1.78 6.00
C LEU A 119 24.08 -3.15 6.37
N PHE A 120 24.03 -4.07 5.40
CA PHE A 120 23.55 -5.43 5.64
C PHE A 120 24.43 -6.21 6.65
N GLN A 121 25.74 -5.98 6.67
CA GLN A 121 26.64 -6.57 7.69
C GLN A 121 26.29 -6.09 9.11
N TYR A 122 25.73 -4.89 9.22
CA TYR A 122 25.19 -4.34 10.46
C TYR A 122 23.72 -4.72 10.71
N ARG A 123 23.18 -5.71 9.97
CA ARG A 123 21.79 -6.21 10.07
C ARG A 123 20.75 -5.12 9.75
N ILE A 124 21.13 -4.18 8.90
CA ILE A 124 20.25 -3.11 8.43
C ILE A 124 19.75 -3.47 7.03
N ILE A 125 18.43 -3.54 6.87
CA ILE A 125 17.76 -3.77 5.60
C ILE A 125 16.90 -2.57 5.20
N ARG A 126 16.63 -2.41 3.91
CA ARG A 126 15.88 -1.26 3.37
C ARG A 126 14.65 -1.73 2.61
N CYS A 127 13.47 -1.34 3.10
CA CYS A 127 12.22 -1.38 2.37
C CYS A 127 11.99 0.01 1.74
N GLY A 128 12.54 0.23 0.55
CA GLY A 128 12.56 1.56 -0.06
C GLY A 128 12.19 1.58 -1.54
N GLY A 129 11.12 2.31 -1.88
CA GLY A 129 10.44 2.25 -3.17
C GLY A 129 9.08 1.57 -3.07
N ALA A 130 8.43 1.33 -4.21
CA ALA A 130 7.17 0.61 -4.25
C ALA A 130 7.38 -0.85 -3.80
N VAL A 131 6.42 -1.40 -3.05
CA VAL A 131 6.44 -2.80 -2.65
C VAL A 131 5.97 -3.65 -3.84
N ASP A 132 6.87 -4.44 -4.40
CA ASP A 132 6.60 -5.40 -5.46
C ASP A 132 7.23 -6.76 -5.13
N ASP A 133 6.97 -7.75 -5.97
CA ASP A 133 7.39 -9.13 -5.73
C ASP A 133 8.93 -9.27 -5.69
N ASP A 134 9.65 -8.50 -6.51
CA ASP A 134 11.12 -8.50 -6.52
C ASP A 134 11.70 -7.94 -5.21
N MET A 135 11.18 -6.79 -4.74
CA MET A 135 11.57 -6.23 -3.45
C MET A 135 11.24 -7.19 -2.30
N ALA A 136 10.05 -7.80 -2.33
CA ALA A 136 9.64 -8.74 -1.30
C ALA A 136 10.57 -9.97 -1.26
N ASN A 137 10.88 -10.56 -2.42
CA ASN A 137 11.80 -11.70 -2.50
C ASN A 137 13.18 -11.37 -1.92
N ILE A 138 13.71 -10.18 -2.22
CA ILE A 138 15.01 -9.72 -1.67
C ILE A 138 14.93 -9.56 -0.15
N ILE A 139 13.90 -8.88 0.36
CA ILE A 139 13.75 -8.65 1.81
C ILE A 139 13.53 -9.96 2.55
N VAL A 140 12.70 -10.87 2.03
CA VAL A 140 12.47 -12.20 2.60
C VAL A 140 13.79 -12.98 2.66
N ALA A 141 14.56 -13.02 1.58
CA ALA A 141 15.87 -13.68 1.58
C ALA A 141 16.84 -13.07 2.60
N GLN A 142 16.86 -11.74 2.72
CA GLN A 142 17.68 -11.02 3.70
C GLN A 142 17.28 -11.36 5.16
N LEU A 143 15.99 -11.38 5.46
CA LEU A 143 15.47 -11.73 6.79
C LEU A 143 15.83 -13.17 7.17
N LEU A 144 15.60 -14.13 6.27
CA LEU A 144 15.93 -15.53 6.48
C LEU A 144 17.45 -15.74 6.66
N TYR A 145 18.26 -15.02 5.88
CA TYR A 145 19.71 -15.07 6.03
C TYR A 145 20.16 -14.54 7.40
N LEU A 146 19.64 -13.38 7.82
CA LEU A 146 20.02 -12.76 9.09
C LEU A 146 19.57 -13.60 10.31
N ASP A 147 18.44 -14.30 10.21
CA ASP A 147 18.00 -15.30 11.20
C ASP A 147 18.95 -16.50 11.28
N ALA A 148 19.42 -17.00 10.13
CA ALA A 148 20.37 -18.11 10.08
C ALA A 148 21.77 -17.73 10.61
N VAL A 149 22.21 -16.50 10.37
CA VAL A 149 23.53 -16.00 10.82
C VAL A 149 23.58 -15.78 12.33
N ASP A 150 22.58 -15.07 12.87
CA ASP A 150 22.50 -14.82 14.32
C ASP A 150 21.03 -14.58 14.70
N PRO A 151 20.35 -15.59 15.28
CA PRO A 151 18.93 -15.48 15.63
C PRO A 151 18.67 -14.62 16.88
N THR A 152 19.71 -14.18 17.58
CA THR A 152 19.58 -13.45 18.86
C THR A 152 19.68 -11.95 18.70
N LYS A 153 20.27 -11.47 17.60
CA LYS A 153 20.47 -10.05 17.34
C LYS A 153 19.35 -9.46 16.51
N ASP A 154 18.84 -8.32 16.97
CA ASP A 154 17.85 -7.52 16.26
C ASP A 154 18.25 -7.23 14.80
N ILE A 155 17.22 -7.03 13.97
CA ILE A 155 17.32 -6.55 12.59
C ILE A 155 16.67 -5.16 12.55
N VAL A 156 17.28 -4.21 11.84
CA VAL A 156 16.69 -2.88 11.64
C VAL A 156 16.24 -2.72 10.20
N MET A 157 14.94 -2.56 10.00
CA MET A 157 14.33 -2.30 8.70
C MET A 157 13.96 -0.83 8.55
N TYR A 158 14.65 -0.13 7.66
CA TYR A 158 14.30 1.24 7.27
C TYR A 158 13.21 1.22 6.18
N VAL A 159 12.10 1.89 6.45
CA VAL A 159 10.92 1.95 5.58
C VAL A 159 10.81 3.34 4.94
N ASN A 160 10.91 3.39 3.63
CA ASN A 160 10.64 4.55 2.77
C ASN A 160 9.83 4.10 1.54
N SER A 161 8.55 3.81 1.73
CA SER A 161 7.72 3.18 0.72
C SER A 161 6.35 3.87 0.60
N PRO A 162 5.88 4.15 -0.63
CA PRO A 162 4.50 4.54 -0.88
C PRO A 162 3.51 3.35 -0.75
N GLY A 163 3.99 2.14 -0.45
CA GLY A 163 3.23 0.90 -0.50
C GLY A 163 3.34 0.22 -1.86
N GLY A 164 2.39 -0.69 -2.15
CA GLY A 164 2.40 -1.47 -3.38
C GLY A 164 1.55 -2.73 -3.26
N SER A 165 2.03 -3.84 -3.82
CA SER A 165 1.36 -5.14 -3.82
C SER A 165 1.08 -5.64 -2.40
N VAL A 166 -0.18 -6.00 -2.14
CA VAL A 166 -0.62 -6.56 -0.85
C VAL A 166 0.03 -7.91 -0.61
N THR A 167 0.05 -8.80 -1.60
CA THR A 167 0.63 -10.14 -1.48
C THR A 167 2.14 -10.09 -1.22
N ALA A 168 2.86 -9.21 -1.94
CA ALA A 168 4.29 -8.98 -1.73
C ALA A 168 4.57 -8.46 -0.31
N GLY A 169 3.78 -7.50 0.17
CA GLY A 169 3.90 -6.99 1.54
C GLY A 169 3.54 -8.02 2.60
N MET A 170 2.55 -8.89 2.34
CA MET A 170 2.21 -9.99 3.25
C MET A 170 3.33 -11.03 3.35
N ALA A 171 4.05 -11.32 2.26
CA ALA A 171 5.22 -12.21 2.30
C ALA A 171 6.34 -11.68 3.22
N ILE A 172 6.61 -10.37 3.16
CA ILE A 172 7.57 -9.71 4.07
C ILE A 172 7.04 -9.80 5.52
N PHE A 173 5.77 -9.45 5.74
CA PHE A 173 5.14 -9.45 7.05
C PHE A 173 5.19 -10.83 7.73
N ASP A 174 4.78 -11.88 7.02
CA ASP A 174 4.78 -13.23 7.57
C ASP A 174 6.21 -13.71 7.85
N THR A 175 7.18 -13.31 7.02
CA THR A 175 8.60 -13.60 7.26
C THR A 175 9.11 -12.88 8.51
N MET A 176 8.77 -11.61 8.73
CA MET A 176 9.12 -10.87 9.95
C MET A 176 8.61 -11.57 11.21
N ARG A 177 7.45 -12.26 11.13
CA ARG A 177 6.87 -13.02 12.25
C ARG A 177 7.40 -14.45 12.36
N HIS A 178 7.94 -15.00 11.27
CA HIS A 178 8.46 -16.34 11.21
C HIS A 178 9.88 -16.45 11.80
N ILE A 179 10.71 -15.43 11.59
CA ILE A 179 12.09 -15.40 12.07
C ILE A 179 12.18 -15.18 13.59
N ARG A 180 13.32 -15.55 14.20
CA ARG A 180 13.55 -15.44 15.64
C ARG A 180 14.02 -14.05 16.10
N PRO A 181 14.86 -13.32 15.35
CA PRO A 181 15.23 -11.95 15.69
C PRO A 181 14.04 -11.02 15.77
N ASP A 182 14.10 -10.07 16.70
CA ASP A 182 13.22 -8.92 16.65
C ASP A 182 13.52 -8.06 15.42
N VAL A 183 12.46 -7.55 14.79
CA VAL A 183 12.57 -6.63 13.65
C VAL A 183 12.16 -5.24 14.12
N SER A 184 13.15 -4.37 14.33
CA SER A 184 12.91 -2.94 14.55
C SER A 184 12.61 -2.26 13.21
N THR A 185 11.59 -1.42 13.18
CA THR A 185 11.19 -0.69 11.97
C THR A 185 11.41 0.80 12.16
N VAL A 186 11.91 1.49 11.14
CA VAL A 186 12.17 2.93 11.19
C VAL A 186 11.66 3.61 9.92
N CYS A 187 10.65 4.47 10.05
CA CYS A 187 10.16 5.27 8.93
C CYS A 187 11.08 6.45 8.63
N VAL A 188 11.58 6.49 7.39
CA VAL A 188 12.42 7.58 6.85
C VAL A 188 11.78 8.13 5.58
N GLY A 189 11.19 9.33 5.67
CA GLY A 189 10.47 9.93 4.56
C GLY A 189 8.99 9.54 4.54
N LEU A 190 8.63 8.47 3.83
CA LEU A 190 7.24 8.04 3.68
C LEU A 190 7.05 6.57 4.07
N ALA A 191 6.03 6.27 4.86
CA ALA A 191 5.48 4.92 4.98
C ALA A 191 3.98 5.00 4.72
N ALA A 192 3.55 4.65 3.51
CA ALA A 192 2.14 4.70 3.12
C ALA A 192 1.62 3.32 2.73
N SER A 193 0.32 3.07 2.91
CA SER A 193 -0.33 1.82 2.47
C SER A 193 0.43 0.60 3.04
N MET A 194 0.88 -0.35 2.21
CA MET A 194 1.70 -1.48 2.66
C MET A 194 3.02 -1.07 3.35
N GLY A 195 3.59 0.09 3.04
CA GLY A 195 4.73 0.63 3.78
C GLY A 195 4.37 0.97 5.23
N ALA A 196 3.20 1.59 5.47
CA ALA A 196 2.70 1.86 6.82
C ALA A 196 2.35 0.57 7.56
N PHE A 197 1.78 -0.41 6.86
CA PHE A 197 1.49 -1.72 7.41
C PHE A 197 2.77 -2.40 7.91
N LEU A 198 3.79 -2.52 7.07
CA LEU A 198 5.08 -3.12 7.41
C LEU A 198 5.80 -2.35 8.52
N LEU A 199 5.72 -1.03 8.52
CA LEU A 199 6.21 -0.20 9.63
C LEU A 199 5.55 -0.59 10.96
N SER A 200 4.22 -0.72 10.98
CA SER A 200 3.46 -1.05 12.19
C SER A 200 3.69 -2.47 12.70
N ALA A 201 4.13 -3.37 11.81
CA ALA A 201 4.36 -4.78 12.07
C ALA A 201 5.71 -5.10 12.71
N GLY A 202 6.60 -4.09 12.88
CA GLY A 202 7.82 -4.28 13.65
C GLY A 202 7.56 -4.72 15.09
N THR A 203 8.57 -5.28 15.75
CA THR A 203 8.46 -5.70 17.15
C THR A 203 7.96 -4.56 18.03
N LYS A 204 6.93 -4.82 18.83
CA LYS A 204 6.33 -3.82 19.74
C LYS A 204 7.38 -3.23 20.69
N GLY A 205 7.43 -1.90 20.78
CA GLY A 205 8.46 -1.16 21.50
C GLY A 205 9.67 -0.78 20.65
N LYS A 206 9.81 -1.34 19.44
CA LYS A 206 10.92 -1.14 18.51
C LYS A 206 10.49 -0.55 17.16
N ARG A 207 9.31 0.09 17.09
CA ARG A 207 8.79 0.77 15.90
C ARG A 207 9.01 2.27 16.00
N TYR A 208 9.68 2.87 15.03
CA TYR A 208 10.13 4.25 15.11
C TYR A 208 9.87 5.04 13.83
N SER A 209 9.93 6.36 13.93
CA SER A 209 9.87 7.26 12.80
C SER A 209 10.77 8.47 13.00
N LEU A 210 11.32 9.02 11.92
CA LEU A 210 11.97 10.33 11.95
C LEU A 210 10.93 11.46 12.02
N PRO A 211 11.29 12.64 12.55
CA PRO A 211 10.30 13.67 12.91
C PRO A 211 9.47 14.19 11.74
N ASN A 212 10.08 14.31 10.55
CA ASN A 212 9.44 14.84 9.35
C ASN A 212 8.79 13.76 8.47
N SER A 213 8.88 12.49 8.87
CA SER A 213 8.29 11.41 8.11
C SER A 213 6.76 11.50 8.12
N ARG A 214 6.15 11.04 7.02
CA ARG A 214 4.69 10.92 6.88
C ARG A 214 4.31 9.45 6.88
N ILE A 215 3.28 9.11 7.65
CA ILE A 215 2.67 7.80 7.67
C ILE A 215 1.27 7.91 7.08
N MET A 216 0.85 7.00 6.21
CA MET A 216 -0.49 7.01 5.64
C MET A 216 -1.08 5.61 5.62
N ILE A 217 -2.30 5.46 6.11
CA ILE A 217 -3.09 4.24 6.01
C ILE A 217 -4.34 4.48 5.17
N HIS A 218 -4.76 3.46 4.44
CA HIS A 218 -5.98 3.44 3.63
C HIS A 218 -6.38 1.99 3.34
N GLN A 219 -7.56 1.78 2.79
CA GLN A 219 -8.02 0.47 2.36
C GLN A 219 -7.23 -0.02 1.14
N PRO A 220 -7.09 -1.34 0.94
CA PRO A 220 -6.42 -1.86 -0.24
C PRO A 220 -7.14 -1.40 -1.51
N LEU A 221 -6.35 -1.03 -2.52
CA LEU A 221 -6.84 -0.64 -3.83
C LEU A 221 -6.68 -1.81 -4.80
N GLY A 222 -7.66 -1.99 -5.68
CA GLY A 222 -7.70 -3.02 -6.69
C GLY A 222 -8.77 -2.73 -7.73
N GLY A 223 -8.80 -3.52 -8.78
CA GLY A 223 -9.82 -3.43 -9.82
C GLY A 223 -10.26 -4.84 -10.22
N ALA A 224 -11.49 -4.94 -10.71
CA ALA A 224 -12.03 -6.18 -11.21
C ALA A 224 -12.55 -6.01 -12.64
N GLN A 225 -12.31 -7.02 -13.48
CA GLN A 225 -12.77 -7.08 -14.88
C GLN A 225 -13.07 -8.52 -15.27
N GLY A 226 -14.13 -8.73 -16.06
CA GLY A 226 -14.52 -10.07 -16.52
C GLY A 226 -16.03 -10.26 -16.52
N GLY A 227 -16.47 -11.52 -16.53
CA GLY A 227 -17.88 -11.86 -16.32
C GLY A 227 -18.32 -11.58 -14.89
N GLN A 228 -19.64 -11.67 -14.62
CA GLN A 228 -20.20 -11.44 -13.29
C GLN A 228 -19.50 -12.26 -12.21
N THR A 229 -19.29 -13.56 -12.46
CA THR A 229 -18.61 -14.46 -11.54
C THR A 229 -17.16 -14.05 -11.27
N ASP A 230 -16.42 -13.58 -12.28
CA ASP A 230 -15.03 -13.14 -12.11
C ASP A 230 -14.95 -11.88 -11.23
N ILE A 231 -15.88 -10.93 -11.47
CA ILE A 231 -16.01 -9.72 -10.66
C ILE A 231 -16.34 -10.07 -9.21
N ASP A 232 -17.29 -10.99 -8.99
CA ASP A 232 -17.68 -11.42 -7.64
C ASP A 232 -16.52 -12.11 -6.91
N ILE A 233 -15.72 -12.93 -7.59
CA ILE A 233 -14.53 -13.56 -7.01
C ILE A 233 -13.50 -12.51 -6.61
N GLN A 234 -13.18 -11.57 -7.49
CA GLN A 234 -12.17 -10.53 -7.23
C GLN A 234 -12.62 -9.56 -6.14
N ALA A 235 -13.90 -9.20 -6.10
CA ALA A 235 -14.45 -8.36 -5.04
C ALA A 235 -14.34 -9.04 -3.66
N ASN A 236 -14.64 -10.35 -3.58
CA ASN A 236 -14.48 -11.10 -2.34
C ASN A 236 -13.02 -11.17 -1.89
N GLU A 237 -12.06 -11.32 -2.81
CA GLU A 237 -10.64 -11.29 -2.47
C GLU A 237 -10.20 -9.92 -1.94
N MET A 238 -10.69 -8.82 -2.53
CA MET A 238 -10.43 -7.47 -2.01
C MET A 238 -11.00 -7.27 -0.60
N LEU A 239 -12.21 -7.80 -0.33
CA LEU A 239 -12.79 -7.77 1.01
C LEU A 239 -11.98 -8.61 2.01
N HIS A 240 -11.45 -9.75 1.57
CA HIS A 240 -10.56 -10.59 2.38
C HIS A 240 -9.28 -9.84 2.76
N HIS A 241 -8.59 -9.23 1.79
CA HIS A 241 -7.42 -8.40 2.06
C HIS A 241 -7.73 -7.24 3.01
N LYS A 242 -8.84 -6.53 2.80
CA LYS A 242 -9.26 -5.42 3.68
C LYS A 242 -9.47 -5.90 5.12
N ALA A 243 -10.18 -7.01 5.30
CA ALA A 243 -10.45 -7.57 6.63
C ALA A 243 -9.14 -7.98 7.34
N ASN A 244 -8.23 -8.67 6.64
CA ASN A 244 -6.97 -9.11 7.21
C ASN A 244 -6.06 -7.94 7.60
N LEU A 245 -5.85 -6.98 6.67
CA LEU A 245 -5.00 -5.83 6.92
C LEU A 245 -5.52 -4.98 8.07
N ASN A 246 -6.83 -4.72 8.11
CA ASN A 246 -7.44 -3.94 9.18
C ASN A 246 -7.41 -4.67 10.53
N GLY A 247 -7.58 -5.99 10.54
CA GLY A 247 -7.41 -6.81 11.73
C GLY A 247 -6.01 -6.72 12.32
N TYR A 248 -4.97 -6.80 11.48
CA TYR A 248 -3.59 -6.65 11.92
C TYR A 248 -3.24 -5.22 12.33
N LEU A 249 -3.72 -4.20 11.61
CA LEU A 249 -3.55 -2.81 12.04
C LEU A 249 -4.20 -2.56 13.40
N ALA A 250 -5.41 -3.08 13.65
CA ALA A 250 -6.06 -2.99 14.95
C ALA A 250 -5.21 -3.66 16.04
N TYR A 251 -4.68 -4.85 15.77
CA TYR A 251 -3.78 -5.56 16.68
C TYR A 251 -2.48 -4.79 16.98
N HIS A 252 -1.80 -4.26 15.96
CA HIS A 252 -0.54 -3.52 16.12
C HIS A 252 -0.72 -2.18 16.84
N THR A 253 -1.84 -1.49 16.59
CA THR A 253 -2.10 -0.15 17.13
C THR A 253 -2.80 -0.16 18.48
N GLY A 254 -3.56 -1.22 18.78
CA GLY A 254 -4.46 -1.27 19.92
C GLY A 254 -5.77 -0.49 19.70
N GLN A 255 -6.02 0.04 18.50
CA GLN A 255 -7.30 0.65 18.15
C GLN A 255 -8.38 -0.41 17.92
N SER A 256 -9.65 -0.05 18.07
CA SER A 256 -10.74 -0.96 17.71
C SER A 256 -10.79 -1.19 16.20
N LEU A 257 -11.31 -2.35 15.78
CA LEU A 257 -11.45 -2.68 14.36
C LEU A 257 -12.38 -1.69 13.65
N GLU A 258 -13.43 -1.21 14.33
CA GLU A 258 -14.36 -0.21 13.81
C GLU A 258 -13.63 1.11 13.51
N LYS A 259 -12.75 1.54 14.41
CA LYS A 259 -11.95 2.75 14.22
C LYS A 259 -10.97 2.60 13.06
N ILE A 260 -10.26 1.47 12.96
CA ILE A 260 -9.39 1.19 11.82
C ILE A 260 -10.19 1.18 10.50
N ASN A 261 -11.37 0.54 10.48
CA ASN A 261 -12.22 0.51 9.29
C ASN A 261 -12.64 1.92 8.84
N GLN A 262 -12.96 2.80 9.78
CA GLN A 262 -13.31 4.19 9.49
C GLN A 262 -12.10 4.99 9.01
N ASP A 263 -10.99 4.91 9.74
CA ASP A 263 -9.79 5.71 9.47
C ASP A 263 -9.03 5.20 8.22
N THR A 264 -9.30 3.99 7.74
CA THR A 264 -8.75 3.47 6.48
C THR A 264 -9.69 3.61 5.29
N ASP A 265 -10.94 4.09 5.45
CA ASP A 265 -11.86 4.20 4.31
C ASP A 265 -11.34 5.17 3.23
N ARG A 266 -10.55 6.17 3.63
CA ARG A 266 -9.84 7.09 2.74
C ARG A 266 -8.39 7.23 3.19
N ASP A 267 -7.59 7.89 2.36
CA ASP A 267 -6.22 8.25 2.71
C ASP A 267 -6.20 9.03 4.02
N PHE A 268 -5.59 8.43 5.04
CA PHE A 268 -5.44 9.04 6.36
C PHE A 268 -3.97 9.25 6.68
N PHE A 269 -3.52 10.50 6.48
CA PHE A 269 -2.13 10.88 6.69
C PHE A 269 -1.88 11.38 8.11
N MET A 270 -0.78 10.93 8.68
CA MET A 270 -0.29 11.27 10.01
C MET A 270 1.17 11.73 9.94
N SER A 271 1.51 12.68 10.81
CA SER A 271 2.89 12.98 11.19
C SER A 271 3.46 11.86 12.05
N ALA A 272 4.77 11.85 12.25
CA ALA A 272 5.41 10.90 13.17
C ALA A 272 4.81 10.96 14.59
N LYS A 273 4.46 12.16 15.08
CA LYS A 273 3.82 12.32 16.40
C LYS A 273 2.41 11.73 16.43
N GLU A 274 1.58 12.08 15.45
CA GLU A 274 0.21 11.56 15.34
C GLU A 274 0.21 10.02 15.17
N ALA A 275 1.14 9.47 14.37
CA ALA A 275 1.27 8.03 14.18
C ALA A 275 1.69 7.30 15.47
N LYS A 276 2.51 7.94 16.31
CA LYS A 276 2.85 7.41 17.64
C LYS A 276 1.62 7.39 18.55
N GLU A 277 0.88 8.50 18.61
CA GLU A 277 -0.35 8.60 19.41
C GLU A 277 -1.43 7.62 18.92
N TYR A 278 -1.48 7.38 17.62
CA TYR A 278 -2.38 6.40 17.01
C TYR A 278 -1.98 4.94 17.31
N GLY A 279 -0.70 4.69 17.65
CA GLY A 279 -0.16 3.36 17.96
C GLY A 279 0.53 2.64 16.79
N LEU A 280 0.70 3.30 15.64
CA LEU A 280 1.41 2.72 14.48
C LEU A 280 2.92 2.60 14.71
N ILE A 281 3.46 3.45 15.57
CA ILE A 281 4.86 3.43 16.00
C ILE A 281 4.95 3.65 17.52
N ASP A 282 6.09 3.31 18.11
CA ASP A 282 6.36 3.45 19.54
C ASP A 282 7.14 4.73 19.88
N GLY A 283 7.91 5.28 18.93
CA GLY A 283 8.76 6.44 19.19
C GLY A 283 9.09 7.31 17.98
N VAL A 284 9.35 8.59 18.25
CA VAL A 284 9.89 9.54 17.27
C VAL A 284 11.34 9.82 17.61
N ILE A 285 12.26 9.58 16.68
CA ILE A 285 13.69 9.74 16.90
C ILE A 285 14.07 11.21 16.70
N MET A 286 14.09 11.99 17.79
CA MET A 286 14.52 13.39 17.78
C MET A 286 16.04 13.55 17.92
N ASN A 287 16.68 12.63 18.66
CA ASN A 287 18.13 12.59 18.82
C ASN A 287 18.60 11.13 18.65
N PRO A 288 19.33 10.82 17.57
CA PRO A 288 19.71 9.44 17.26
C PRO A 288 20.60 8.82 18.32
N LEU A 289 21.47 9.59 19.00
CA LEU A 289 22.38 9.07 20.04
C LEU A 289 21.65 8.54 21.28
N LYS A 290 20.39 8.93 21.49
CA LYS A 290 19.55 8.39 22.57
C LYS A 290 18.65 7.23 22.14
N ALA A 291 18.36 7.11 20.84
CA ALA A 291 17.34 6.21 20.33
C ALA A 291 17.91 4.96 19.63
N LEU A 292 19.05 5.11 18.96
CA LEU A 292 19.76 4.00 18.32
C LEU A 292 21.06 3.82 19.10
N GLN A 293 21.10 2.85 20.01
CA GLN A 293 22.38 2.49 20.61
C GLN A 293 23.33 2.00 19.51
N PRO A 294 24.62 2.35 19.55
CA PRO A 294 25.57 1.84 18.58
C PRO A 294 25.52 0.32 18.61
N LEU A 295 25.33 -0.30 17.43
CA LEU A 295 25.53 -1.74 17.29
C LEU A 295 26.94 -2.03 17.80
N ALA A 296 27.05 -2.93 18.78
CA ALA A 296 28.34 -3.31 19.34
C ALA A 296 29.27 -3.70 18.20
N ALA A 297 30.47 -3.12 18.17
CA ALA A 297 31.47 -3.46 17.17
C ALA A 297 31.70 -4.98 17.21
N ALA A 298 31.61 -5.61 16.04
CA ALA A 298 31.83 -7.05 15.86
C ALA A 298 33.26 -7.45 16.22
#